data_AF-A0A8T4NHB7-F1
#
_entry.id   AF-A0A8T4NHB7-F1
#
_cell.length_a   1.000
_cell.length_b   1.000
_cell.length_c   1.000
_cell.angle_alpha   90.00
_cell.angle_beta   90.00
_cell.angle_gamma   90.00
#
_symmetry.space_group_name_H-M   'P 1'
#
loop_
_entity.id
_entity.type
_entity.pdbx_description
1 polymer ?
#
loop_
_entity_poly.entity_id
_entity_poly.type
_entity_poly.pdbx_seq_one_letter_code
_entity_poly.pdbx_strand_id
1 'polypeptide(L)'
;MKKGRLDISKFWLNKKQPESTRKKRSKAIKKLWKEGKWKPWNINQPLTKQHKQKLQASNILKWKNPELRKLMSQVKRAYWTKAREKEQGRRIKQFWHENPEKLESMRQKIMLKYRTSDWEKEIGKAVREYYRLNPEARMMMGKKQRELYKNHPTMRRERQAVADLYYATHPDERRHFFGYKAKKTRYKTALGYVKSRIEKAVLDYLSKPEIYKILLPEYEPFTLYLDRTKPIPDVYLRKLNIIIEIYGGHPKAWQRKVKKNRDYRKARIPVISITPSETWNLDRYLLREAIRMSKTPLAKNFNPEKFMKPKPDWLHDLRKQVSDIREG
;
A
#
# COMPACT_ATOMS: atom_id res chain seq x y z
N MET A 1 59.14 14.68 -47.95
CA MET A 1 58.00 15.37 -47.30
C MET A 1 56.79 14.45 -47.25
N LYS A 2 56.29 14.08 -46.06
CA LYS A 2 55.05 13.28 -45.93
C LYS A 2 53.86 14.19 -46.19
N LYS A 3 53.09 13.94 -47.26
CA LYS A 3 51.83 14.65 -47.56
C LYS A 3 50.91 14.57 -46.33
N GLY A 4 50.71 15.69 -45.64
CA GLY A 4 49.78 15.78 -44.52
C GLY A 4 48.38 15.40 -44.98
N ARG A 5 47.76 14.40 -44.32
CA ARG A 5 46.36 14.06 -44.56
C ARG A 5 45.51 15.26 -44.14
N LEU A 6 44.81 15.87 -45.08
CA LEU A 6 43.80 16.89 -44.79
C LEU A 6 42.77 16.30 -43.83
N ASP A 7 42.58 16.96 -42.68
CA ASP A 7 41.58 16.58 -41.71
C ASP A 7 40.19 16.96 -42.22
N ILE A 8 39.62 16.02 -42.98
CA ILE A 8 38.30 16.12 -43.60
C ILE A 8 37.19 16.35 -42.55
N SER A 9 37.45 16.05 -41.26
CA SER A 9 36.48 16.30 -40.20
C SER A 9 36.25 17.79 -39.94
N LYS A 10 37.28 18.63 -40.15
CA LYS A 10 37.15 20.09 -40.08
C LYS A 10 36.34 20.66 -41.25
N PHE A 11 36.39 20.02 -42.42
CA PHE A 11 35.70 20.48 -43.63
C PHE A 11 34.16 20.38 -43.53
N TRP A 12 33.64 19.49 -42.68
CA TRP A 12 32.20 19.26 -42.51
C TRP A 12 31.64 19.79 -41.18
N LEU A 13 32.40 20.66 -40.47
CA LEU A 13 31.87 21.34 -39.28
C LEU A 13 30.58 22.07 -39.67
N ASN A 14 29.47 21.64 -39.06
CA ASN A 14 28.11 22.17 -39.24
C ASN A 14 27.43 21.97 -40.61
N LYS A 15 28.02 21.19 -41.54
CA LYS A 15 27.38 20.83 -42.82
C LYS A 15 27.12 19.33 -42.93
N LYS A 16 25.91 18.93 -43.34
CA LYS A 16 25.60 17.51 -43.65
C LYS A 16 26.37 17.10 -44.90
N GLN A 17 27.01 15.93 -44.88
CA GLN A 17 27.62 15.36 -46.08
C GLN A 17 26.55 15.14 -47.17
N PRO A 18 26.88 15.36 -48.47
CA PRO A 18 25.99 15.07 -49.58
C PRO A 18 25.43 13.64 -49.51
N GLU A 19 24.19 13.46 -49.96
CA GLU A 19 23.51 12.17 -49.85
C GLU A 19 24.23 11.05 -50.61
N SER A 20 24.77 11.36 -51.80
CA SER A 20 25.59 10.44 -52.60
C SER A 20 26.79 9.91 -51.81
N THR A 21 27.52 10.80 -51.13
CA THR A 21 28.67 10.46 -50.28
C THR A 21 28.27 9.61 -49.08
N ARG A 22 27.14 9.95 -48.43
CA ARG A 22 26.60 9.16 -47.30
C ARG A 22 26.19 7.75 -47.74
N LYS A 23 25.53 7.61 -48.89
CA LYS A 23 25.14 6.31 -49.48
C LYS A 23 26.38 5.47 -49.81
N LYS A 24 27.42 6.06 -50.42
CA LYS A 24 28.69 5.38 -50.73
C LYS A 24 29.40 4.88 -49.46
N ARG A 25 29.48 5.71 -48.42
CA ARG A 25 30.03 5.32 -47.12
C ARG A 25 29.24 4.20 -46.45
N SER A 26 27.91 4.28 -46.48
CA SER A 26 27.04 3.23 -45.93
C SER A 26 27.25 1.89 -46.62
N LYS A 27 27.33 1.86 -47.97
CA LYS A 27 27.66 0.65 -48.73
C LYS A 27 29.04 0.09 -48.36
N ALA A 28 30.05 0.94 -48.23
CA ALA A 28 31.40 0.54 -47.83
C ALA A 28 31.44 -0.05 -46.40
N ILE A 29 30.77 0.58 -45.43
CA ILE A 29 30.66 0.06 -44.06
C ILE A 29 29.94 -1.28 -44.04
N LYS A 30 28.84 -1.44 -44.79
CA LYS A 30 28.13 -2.72 -44.91
C LYS A 30 29.02 -3.82 -45.50
N LYS A 31 29.84 -3.50 -46.51
CA LYS A 31 30.82 -4.43 -47.09
C LYS A 31 31.85 -4.85 -46.05
N LEU A 32 32.48 -3.89 -45.36
CA LEU A 32 33.46 -4.17 -44.30
C LEU A 32 32.85 -4.96 -43.13
N TRP A 33 31.58 -4.71 -42.79
CA TRP A 33 30.86 -5.47 -41.76
C TRP A 33 30.67 -6.93 -42.18
N LYS A 34 30.21 -7.17 -43.43
CA LYS A 34 30.04 -8.54 -43.95
C LYS A 34 31.37 -9.30 -43.99
N GLU A 35 32.47 -8.62 -44.28
CA GLU A 35 33.81 -9.19 -44.30
C GLU A 35 34.44 -9.34 -42.90
N GLY A 36 33.75 -8.96 -41.82
CA GLY A 36 34.30 -8.99 -40.44
C GLY A 36 35.42 -7.97 -40.18
N LYS A 37 35.75 -7.10 -41.14
CA LYS A 37 36.83 -6.11 -41.08
C LYS A 37 36.41 -4.80 -40.43
N TRP A 38 35.11 -4.57 -40.24
CA TRP A 38 34.60 -3.37 -39.56
C TRP A 38 34.57 -3.58 -38.04
N LYS A 39 35.51 -2.96 -37.32
CA LYS A 39 35.44 -2.83 -35.86
C LYS A 39 34.74 -1.51 -35.53
N PRO A 40 33.62 -1.52 -34.77
CA PRO A 40 32.99 -0.29 -34.33
C PRO A 40 33.96 0.45 -33.41
N TRP A 41 34.35 1.67 -33.77
CA TRP A 41 35.45 2.37 -33.12
C TRP A 41 35.23 2.68 -31.62
N ASN A 42 34.02 2.46 -31.09
CA ASN A 42 33.60 2.84 -29.72
C ASN A 42 32.79 1.73 -29.01
N ILE A 43 32.95 0.45 -29.35
CA ILE A 43 32.46 -0.59 -28.43
C ILE A 43 33.32 -0.49 -27.15
N ASN A 44 32.68 -0.16 -26.03
CA ASN A 44 33.24 -0.05 -24.67
C ASN A 44 34.06 1.22 -24.34
N GLN A 45 34.18 2.21 -25.23
CA GLN A 45 34.78 3.50 -24.85
C GLN A 45 33.72 4.47 -24.30
N PRO A 46 33.99 5.12 -23.15
CA PRO A 46 33.07 6.10 -22.58
C PRO A 46 32.89 7.28 -23.56
N LEU A 47 31.64 7.64 -23.83
CA LEU A 47 31.31 8.80 -24.68
C LEU A 47 31.99 10.06 -24.13
N THR A 48 32.61 10.84 -25.02
CA THR A 48 33.20 12.13 -24.65
C THR A 48 32.15 13.07 -24.08
N LYS A 49 32.55 13.98 -23.18
CA LYS A 49 31.65 14.96 -22.54
C LYS A 49 30.82 15.75 -23.56
N GLN A 50 31.45 16.16 -24.67
CA GLN A 50 30.77 16.85 -25.78
C GLN A 50 29.72 15.97 -26.47
N HIS A 51 29.98 14.67 -26.65
CA HIS A 51 29.00 13.76 -27.24
C HIS A 51 27.82 13.50 -26.30
N LYS A 52 28.08 13.39 -24.99
CA LYS A 52 27.02 13.29 -23.97
C LYS A 52 26.12 14.53 -23.97
N GLN A 53 26.70 15.73 -24.06
CA GLN A 53 25.94 16.99 -24.14
C GLN A 53 25.10 17.08 -25.43
N LYS A 54 25.64 16.67 -26.59
CA LYS A 54 24.88 16.61 -27.84
C LYS A 54 23.72 15.63 -27.77
N LEU A 55 23.91 14.45 -27.16
CA LEU A 55 22.84 13.49 -26.91
C LEU A 55 21.78 14.03 -25.96
N GLN A 56 22.17 14.72 -24.88
CA GLN A 56 21.25 15.36 -23.95
C GLN A 56 20.42 16.44 -24.65
N ALA A 57 21.05 17.34 -25.41
CA ALA A 57 20.35 18.37 -26.18
C ALA A 57 19.37 17.78 -27.21
N SER A 58 19.80 16.74 -27.94
CA SER A 58 18.93 16.01 -28.88
C SER A 58 17.76 15.31 -28.17
N ASN A 59 17.99 14.72 -27.00
CA ASN A 59 16.95 14.08 -26.20
C ASN A 59 15.95 15.10 -25.65
N ILE A 60 16.41 16.28 -25.22
CA ILE A 60 15.55 17.38 -24.76
C ILE A 60 14.67 17.88 -25.92
N LEU A 61 15.26 18.13 -27.08
CA LEU A 61 14.52 18.54 -28.29
C LEU A 61 13.45 17.50 -28.66
N LYS A 62 13.82 16.22 -28.59
CA LYS A 62 12.92 15.10 -28.83
C LYS A 62 11.81 14.97 -27.79
N TRP A 63 12.10 15.24 -26.52
CA TRP A 63 11.11 15.18 -25.44
C TRP A 63 10.11 16.32 -25.52
N LYS A 64 10.57 17.52 -25.89
CA LYS A 64 9.74 18.73 -26.02
C LYS A 64 8.88 18.75 -27.29
N ASN A 65 9.22 17.98 -28.33
CA ASN A 65 8.44 17.92 -29.58
C ASN A 65 7.46 16.71 -29.57
N PRO A 66 6.13 16.93 -29.43
CA PRO A 66 5.15 15.85 -29.39
C PRO A 66 5.04 15.04 -30.69
N GLU A 67 5.15 15.69 -31.85
CA GLU A 67 5.08 15.02 -33.16
C GLU A 67 6.24 14.06 -33.38
N LEU A 68 7.46 14.47 -33.01
CA LEU A 68 8.64 13.61 -33.12
C LEU A 68 8.54 12.40 -32.18
N ARG A 69 7.91 12.55 -31.01
CA ARG A 69 7.64 11.42 -30.10
C ARG A 69 6.63 10.44 -30.72
N LYS A 70 5.56 10.95 -31.32
CA LYS A 70 4.54 10.15 -32.00
C LYS A 70 5.13 9.36 -33.16
N LEU A 71 5.91 10.00 -34.03
CA LEU A 71 6.60 9.35 -35.15
C LEU A 71 7.57 8.26 -34.67
N MET A 72 8.39 8.55 -33.65
CA MET A 72 9.31 7.56 -33.10
C MET A 72 8.59 6.39 -32.42
N SER A 73 7.44 6.64 -31.79
CA SER A 73 6.59 5.58 -31.23
C SER A 73 6.03 4.68 -32.32
N GLN A 74 5.60 5.25 -33.45
CA GLN A 74 5.13 4.49 -34.62
C GLN A 74 6.25 3.65 -35.22
N VAL A 75 7.43 4.25 -35.47
CA VAL A 75 8.60 3.53 -36.00
C VAL A 75 9.04 2.40 -35.07
N LYS A 76 9.06 2.63 -33.75
CA LYS A 76 9.36 1.58 -32.77
C LYS A 76 8.34 0.46 -32.80
N ARG A 77 7.04 0.76 -32.86
CA ARG A 77 5.97 -0.25 -32.95
C ARG A 77 6.05 -1.06 -34.25
N ALA A 78 6.37 -0.41 -35.36
CA ALA A 78 6.58 -1.09 -36.64
C ALA A 78 7.82 -1.99 -36.61
N TYR A 79 8.90 -1.56 -35.95
CA TYR A 79 10.14 -2.33 -35.85
C TYR A 79 10.04 -3.50 -34.86
N TRP A 80 9.38 -3.30 -33.72
CA TRP A 80 9.17 -4.29 -32.66
C TRP A 80 7.84 -5.02 -32.84
N THR A 81 7.77 -5.89 -33.85
CA THR A 81 6.65 -6.82 -33.99
C THR A 81 6.69 -7.87 -32.89
N LYS A 82 5.54 -8.47 -32.53
CA LYS A 82 5.47 -9.54 -31.52
C LYS A 82 6.43 -10.71 -31.81
N ALA A 83 6.61 -11.05 -33.09
CA ALA A 83 7.54 -12.09 -33.53
C ALA A 83 8.99 -11.73 -33.19
N ARG A 84 9.39 -10.48 -33.44
CA ARG A 84 10.73 -9.98 -33.16
C ARG A 84 11.01 -9.82 -31.67
N GLU A 85 10.01 -9.39 -30.90
CA GLU A 85 10.09 -9.38 -29.43
C GLU A 85 10.33 -10.80 -28.88
N LYS A 86 9.63 -11.81 -29.44
CA LYS A 86 9.81 -13.22 -29.05
C LYS A 86 11.20 -13.75 -29.43
N GLU A 87 11.68 -13.44 -30.63
CA GLU A 87 13.03 -13.82 -31.09
C GLU A 87 14.12 -13.16 -30.24
N GLN A 88 14.00 -11.86 -29.97
CA GLN A 88 14.92 -11.14 -29.12
C GLN A 88 14.90 -11.68 -27.69
N GLY A 89 13.72 -12.00 -27.16
CA GLY A 89 13.57 -12.64 -25.85
C GLY A 89 14.27 -14.00 -25.78
N ARG A 90 14.18 -14.82 -26.84
CA ARG A 90 14.92 -16.09 -26.94
C ARG A 90 16.43 -15.86 -26.95
N ARG A 91 16.92 -14.93 -27.78
CA ARG A 91 18.35 -14.58 -27.84
C ARG A 91 18.89 -14.10 -26.50
N ILE A 92 18.14 -13.24 -25.80
CA ILE A 92 18.55 -12.76 -24.48
C ILE A 92 18.57 -13.90 -23.46
N LYS A 93 17.56 -14.78 -23.46
CA LYS A 93 17.53 -15.96 -22.57
C LYS A 93 18.71 -16.89 -22.83
N GLN A 94 18.97 -17.18 -24.10
CA GLN A 94 20.10 -18.01 -24.52
C GLN A 94 21.43 -17.39 -24.11
N PHE A 95 21.63 -16.09 -24.36
CA PHE A 95 22.81 -15.36 -23.92
C PHE A 95 23.05 -15.49 -22.41
N TRP A 96 22.02 -15.33 -21.58
CA TRP A 96 22.18 -15.48 -20.12
C TRP A 96 22.41 -16.92 -19.68
N HIS A 97 21.83 -17.89 -20.37
CA HIS A 97 22.09 -19.31 -20.12
C HIS A 97 23.54 -19.69 -20.45
N GLU A 98 24.08 -19.14 -21.54
CA GLU A 98 25.45 -19.35 -21.98
C GLU A 98 26.49 -18.52 -21.18
N ASN A 99 26.05 -17.53 -20.41
CA ASN A 99 26.92 -16.60 -19.66
C ASN A 99 26.41 -16.37 -18.22
N PRO A 100 26.34 -17.42 -17.38
CA PRO A 100 25.81 -17.31 -16.02
C PRO A 100 26.60 -16.33 -15.13
N GLU A 101 27.90 -16.19 -15.33
CA GLU A 101 28.76 -15.24 -14.61
C GLU A 101 28.40 -13.77 -14.90
N LYS A 102 27.99 -13.45 -16.14
CA LYS A 102 27.52 -12.11 -16.50
C LYS A 102 26.15 -11.83 -15.91
N LEU A 103 25.29 -12.84 -15.83
CA LEU A 103 24.00 -12.73 -15.16
C LEU A 103 24.19 -12.42 -13.68
N GLU A 104 25.09 -13.13 -13.02
CA GLU A 104 25.39 -12.93 -11.60
C GLU A 104 26.06 -11.58 -11.34
N SER A 105 27.02 -11.16 -12.17
CA SER A 105 27.60 -9.81 -12.10
C SER A 105 26.56 -8.71 -12.31
N MET A 106 25.62 -8.88 -13.24
CA MET A 106 24.52 -7.94 -13.44
C MET A 106 23.60 -7.90 -12.22
N ARG A 107 23.25 -9.06 -11.64
CA ARG A 107 22.48 -9.15 -10.40
C ARG A 107 23.17 -8.44 -9.25
N GLN A 108 24.48 -8.64 -9.08
CA GLN A 108 25.27 -7.95 -8.06
C GLN A 108 25.33 -6.44 -8.29
N LYS A 109 25.50 -5.97 -9.53
CA LYS A 109 25.45 -4.53 -9.86
C LYS A 109 24.08 -3.91 -9.63
N ILE A 110 23.02 -4.64 -9.94
CA ILE A 110 21.63 -4.26 -9.64
C ILE A 110 21.48 -4.19 -8.11
N MET A 111 21.77 -5.27 -7.38
CA MET A 111 21.72 -5.30 -5.91
C MET A 111 22.49 -4.14 -5.28
N LEU A 112 23.73 -3.88 -5.73
CA LEU A 112 24.55 -2.78 -5.23
C LEU A 112 23.91 -1.42 -5.53
N LYS A 113 23.45 -1.20 -6.77
CA LYS A 113 22.74 0.03 -7.16
C LYS A 113 21.45 0.23 -6.36
N TYR A 114 20.75 -0.83 -5.99
CA TYR A 114 19.51 -0.76 -5.22
C TYR A 114 19.78 -0.60 -3.72
N ARG A 115 20.91 -1.13 -3.21
CA ARG A 115 21.32 -1.07 -1.80
C ARG A 115 21.93 0.28 -1.40
N THR A 116 22.57 0.98 -2.34
CA THR A 116 23.33 2.22 -2.05
C THR A 116 22.65 3.52 -2.52
N SER A 117 21.41 3.47 -2.98
CA SER A 117 20.84 4.59 -3.74
C SER A 117 19.47 5.03 -3.22
N ASP A 118 19.36 6.32 -2.90
CA ASP A 118 18.09 7.01 -2.67
C ASP A 118 17.13 6.97 -3.88
N TRP A 119 17.54 6.38 -5.02
CA TRP A 119 16.71 6.23 -6.20
C TRP A 119 15.38 5.50 -5.93
N GLU A 120 15.31 4.55 -4.98
CA GLU A 120 14.03 3.90 -4.64
C GLU A 120 13.07 4.87 -3.98
N LYS A 121 13.61 5.75 -3.13
CA LYS A 121 12.82 6.83 -2.52
C LYS A 121 12.39 7.83 -3.59
N GLU A 122 13.27 8.17 -4.54
CA GLU A 122 12.96 9.11 -5.63
C GLU A 122 11.97 8.55 -6.64
N ILE A 123 12.14 7.31 -7.11
CA ILE A 123 11.16 6.64 -7.97
C ILE A 123 9.86 6.42 -7.22
N GLY A 124 9.92 5.99 -5.95
CA GLY A 124 8.74 5.86 -5.12
C GLY A 124 7.98 7.19 -5.01
N LYS A 125 8.69 8.32 -4.83
CA LYS A 125 8.11 9.67 -4.82
C LYS A 125 7.54 10.03 -6.20
N ALA A 126 8.27 9.82 -7.28
CA ALA A 126 7.84 10.14 -8.64
C ALA A 126 6.61 9.31 -9.09
N VAL A 127 6.57 8.02 -8.73
CA VAL A 127 5.43 7.14 -9.01
C VAL A 127 4.21 7.53 -8.17
N ARG A 128 4.40 7.85 -6.88
CA ARG A 128 3.31 8.38 -6.04
C ARG A 128 2.75 9.68 -6.59
N GLU A 129 3.63 10.59 -6.99
CA GLU A 129 3.26 11.88 -7.57
C GLU A 129 2.54 11.72 -8.91
N TYR A 130 3.06 10.86 -9.78
CA TYR A 130 2.40 10.51 -11.04
C TYR A 130 0.98 9.98 -10.80
N TYR A 131 0.78 9.06 -9.86
CA TYR A 131 -0.56 8.55 -9.54
C TYR A 131 -1.46 9.53 -8.79
N ARG A 132 -0.89 10.51 -8.07
CA ARG A 132 -1.63 11.61 -7.46
C ARG A 132 -2.20 12.53 -8.54
N LEU A 133 -1.39 12.85 -9.54
CA LEU A 133 -1.77 13.70 -10.68
C LEU A 133 -2.61 12.94 -11.73
N ASN A 134 -2.53 11.61 -11.77
CA ASN A 134 -3.22 10.76 -12.76
C ASN A 134 -4.01 9.65 -12.05
N PRO A 135 -5.15 9.98 -11.40
CA PRO A 135 -5.93 9.01 -10.63
C PRO A 135 -6.47 7.85 -11.49
N GLU A 136 -6.77 8.09 -12.77
CA GLU A 136 -7.21 7.05 -13.70
C GLU A 136 -6.14 5.99 -13.96
N ALA A 137 -4.88 6.41 -14.13
CA ALA A 137 -3.76 5.49 -14.31
C ALA A 137 -3.58 4.60 -13.07
N ARG A 138 -3.80 5.15 -11.88
CA ARG A 138 -3.81 4.38 -10.62
C ARG A 138 -4.93 3.35 -10.59
N MET A 139 -6.14 3.74 -10.98
CA MET A 139 -7.29 2.82 -11.04
C MET A 139 -7.06 1.69 -12.04
N MET A 140 -6.55 2.01 -13.25
CA MET A 140 -6.24 1.06 -14.30
C MET A 140 -5.19 0.04 -13.86
N MET A 141 -4.11 0.50 -13.21
CA MET A 141 -3.09 -0.39 -12.67
C MET A 141 -3.65 -1.30 -11.57
N GLY A 142 -4.52 -0.77 -10.70
CA GLY A 142 -5.22 -1.56 -9.69
C GLY A 142 -6.14 -2.62 -10.29
N LYS A 143 -6.86 -2.30 -11.38
CA LYS A 143 -7.69 -3.27 -12.13
C LYS A 143 -6.82 -4.39 -12.73
N LYS A 144 -5.77 -4.05 -13.48
CA LYS A 144 -4.84 -5.03 -14.07
C LYS A 144 -4.18 -5.92 -13.03
N GLN A 145 -3.82 -5.37 -11.87
CA GLN A 145 -3.23 -6.14 -10.79
C GLN A 145 -4.24 -7.13 -10.17
N ARG A 146 -5.51 -6.72 -10.02
CA ARG A 146 -6.57 -7.63 -9.55
C ARG A 146 -6.86 -8.73 -10.57
N GLU A 147 -6.92 -8.42 -11.85
CA GLU A 147 -7.09 -9.41 -12.93
C GLU A 147 -5.93 -10.40 -12.95
N LEU A 148 -4.69 -9.93 -12.80
CA LEU A 148 -3.51 -10.79 -12.69
C LEU A 148 -3.65 -11.79 -11.54
N TYR A 149 -4.08 -11.33 -10.35
CA TYR A 149 -4.27 -12.23 -9.21
C TYR A 149 -5.51 -13.13 -9.33
N LYS A 150 -6.53 -12.72 -10.09
CA LYS A 150 -7.68 -13.58 -10.41
C LYS A 150 -7.25 -14.71 -11.34
N ASN A 151 -6.46 -14.41 -12.36
CA ASN A 151 -5.99 -15.37 -13.36
C ASN A 151 -4.84 -16.25 -12.83
N HIS A 152 -4.12 -15.79 -11.82
CA HIS A 152 -3.01 -16.52 -11.18
C HIS A 152 -3.15 -16.48 -9.66
N PRO A 153 -4.04 -17.31 -9.08
CA PRO A 153 -4.35 -17.27 -7.66
C PRO A 153 -3.16 -17.60 -6.75
N THR A 154 -2.18 -18.38 -7.24
CA THR A 154 -0.96 -18.72 -6.50
C THR A 154 0.02 -17.56 -6.43
N MET A 155 0.09 -16.69 -7.44
CA MET A 155 1.04 -15.56 -7.48
C MET A 155 0.92 -14.63 -6.28
N ARG A 156 -0.30 -14.46 -5.73
CA ARG A 156 -0.48 -13.66 -4.53
C ARG A 156 0.17 -14.32 -3.31
N ARG A 157 0.03 -15.64 -3.16
CA ARG A 157 0.63 -16.41 -2.07
C ARG A 157 2.14 -16.48 -2.23
N GLU A 158 2.64 -16.74 -3.43
CA GLU A 158 4.08 -16.77 -3.74
C GLU A 158 4.76 -15.44 -3.46
N ARG A 159 4.17 -14.31 -3.89
CA ARG A 159 4.68 -12.97 -3.56
C ARG A 159 4.69 -12.72 -2.06
N GLN A 160 3.65 -13.15 -1.34
CA GLN A 160 3.59 -13.01 0.11
C GLN A 160 4.68 -13.85 0.78
N ALA A 161 4.88 -15.11 0.35
CA ALA A 161 5.91 -15.99 0.89
C ALA A 161 7.33 -15.44 0.65
N VAL A 162 7.61 -14.91 -0.53
CA VAL A 162 8.90 -14.25 -0.83
C VAL A 162 9.09 -13.01 0.05
N ALA A 163 8.05 -12.21 0.24
CA ALA A 163 8.10 -11.06 1.15
C ALA A 163 8.33 -11.51 2.60
N ASP A 164 7.64 -12.55 3.07
CA ASP A 164 7.78 -13.07 4.43
C ASP A 164 9.20 -13.62 4.66
N LEU A 165 9.77 -14.35 3.69
CA LEU A 165 11.15 -14.84 3.74
C LEU A 165 12.17 -13.70 3.75
N TYR A 166 11.95 -12.69 2.91
CA TYR A 166 12.78 -11.49 2.89
C TYR A 166 12.77 -10.78 4.25
N TYR A 167 11.59 -10.56 4.82
CA TYR A 167 11.45 -9.87 6.11
C TYR A 167 11.82 -10.72 7.32
N ALA A 168 11.86 -12.05 7.20
CA ALA A 168 12.42 -12.94 8.21
C ALA A 168 13.95 -12.80 8.27
N THR A 169 14.59 -12.64 7.11
CA THR A 169 16.05 -12.47 7.00
C THR A 169 16.50 -11.00 7.14
N HIS A 170 15.58 -10.03 7.02
CA HIS A 170 15.83 -8.60 7.16
C HIS A 170 14.88 -7.96 8.19
N PRO A 171 15.01 -8.32 9.49
CA PRO A 171 14.08 -7.87 10.53
C PRO A 171 14.09 -6.35 10.73
N ASP A 172 15.23 -5.68 10.50
CA ASP A 172 15.33 -4.22 10.58
C ASP A 172 14.59 -3.51 9.44
N GLU A 173 14.59 -4.07 8.23
CA GLU A 173 13.78 -3.54 7.13
C GLU A 173 12.30 -3.80 7.35
N ARG A 174 11.95 -4.97 7.92
CA ARG A 174 10.58 -5.22 8.38
C ARG A 174 10.16 -4.18 9.42
N ARG A 175 11.06 -3.81 10.34
CA ARG A 175 10.85 -2.76 11.34
C ARG A 175 10.84 -1.36 10.71
N HIS A 176 11.58 -1.10 9.64
CA HIS A 176 11.56 0.18 8.93
C HIS A 176 10.26 0.36 8.13
N PHE A 177 9.85 -0.66 7.38
CA PHE A 177 8.66 -0.63 6.52
C PHE A 177 7.35 -0.88 7.26
N PHE A 178 7.30 -1.84 8.19
CA PHE A 178 6.10 -2.16 9.00
C PHE A 178 6.20 -1.74 10.46
N GLY A 179 7.42 -1.57 10.99
CA GLY A 179 7.67 -1.17 12.38
C GLY A 179 7.65 0.34 12.61
N TYR A 180 7.50 1.17 11.58
CA TYR A 180 6.59 2.31 11.71
C TYR A 180 5.19 1.72 11.94
N LYS A 181 4.91 1.33 13.20
CA LYS A 181 3.57 1.41 13.73
C LYS A 181 3.17 2.84 13.38
N ALA A 182 2.39 3.04 12.30
CA ALA A 182 1.83 4.34 11.97
C ALA A 182 1.36 4.87 13.32
N LYS A 183 1.97 5.95 13.85
CA LYS A 183 1.72 6.44 15.21
C LYS A 183 0.22 6.37 15.35
N LYS A 184 -0.30 5.41 16.13
CA LYS A 184 -1.75 5.13 16.13
C LYS A 184 -2.33 6.49 16.49
N THR A 185 -3.00 7.15 15.56
CA THR A 185 -3.37 8.55 15.75
C THR A 185 -4.26 8.55 16.99
N ARG A 186 -3.70 9.00 18.12
CA ARG A 186 -4.44 9.11 19.36
C ARG A 186 -5.04 10.49 19.34
N TYR A 187 -6.34 10.56 19.52
CA TYR A 187 -7.05 11.82 19.64
C TYR A 187 -7.22 12.11 21.12
N LYS A 188 -6.74 13.28 21.56
CA LYS A 188 -6.97 13.77 22.93
C LYS A 188 -8.42 14.27 23.04
N THR A 189 -9.09 13.90 24.12
CA THR A 189 -10.42 14.38 24.52
C THR A 189 -10.36 14.80 25.98
N ALA A 190 -11.42 15.42 26.50
CA ALA A 190 -11.51 15.75 27.93
C ALA A 190 -11.61 14.49 28.82
N LEU A 191 -12.06 13.36 28.26
CA LEU A 191 -12.28 12.09 28.97
C LEU A 191 -11.12 11.09 28.78
N GLY A 192 -10.10 11.41 27.96
CA GLY A 192 -8.93 10.55 27.77
C GLY A 192 -8.31 10.61 26.38
N TYR A 193 -7.67 9.51 25.97
CA TYR A 193 -7.09 9.35 24.62
C TYR A 193 -7.78 8.21 23.88
N VAL A 194 -8.26 8.49 22.67
CA VAL A 194 -8.99 7.52 21.85
C VAL A 194 -8.29 7.20 20.53
N LYS A 195 -8.68 6.08 19.90
CA LYS A 195 -8.00 5.54 18.71
C LYS A 195 -8.71 5.90 17.40
N SER A 196 -9.95 6.38 17.46
CA SER A 196 -10.76 6.71 16.29
C SER A 196 -11.38 8.11 16.37
N ARG A 197 -11.65 8.69 15.19
CA ARG A 197 -12.35 9.99 15.08
C ARG A 197 -13.79 9.92 15.59
N ILE A 198 -14.41 8.75 15.51
CA ILE A 198 -15.79 8.52 15.95
C ILE A 198 -15.85 8.54 17.47
N GLU A 199 -14.96 7.81 18.15
CA GLU A 199 -14.80 7.89 19.61
C GLU A 199 -14.52 9.32 20.04
N LYS A 200 -13.66 10.04 19.31
CA LYS A 200 -13.37 11.45 19.60
C LYS A 200 -14.64 12.30 19.57
N ALA A 201 -15.42 12.20 18.49
CA ALA A 201 -16.65 12.97 18.34
C ALA A 201 -17.67 12.68 19.44
N VAL A 202 -17.83 11.41 19.83
CA VAL A 202 -18.73 11.00 20.91
C VAL A 202 -18.25 11.52 22.26
N LEU A 203 -16.97 11.34 22.60
CA LEU A 203 -16.44 11.81 23.88
C LEU A 203 -16.40 13.33 23.98
N ASP A 204 -16.07 14.04 22.89
CA ASP A 204 -16.11 15.50 22.86
C ASP A 204 -17.55 15.99 23.12
N TYR A 205 -18.55 15.37 22.49
CA TYR A 205 -19.95 15.69 22.74
C TYR A 205 -20.37 15.43 24.19
N LEU A 206 -19.98 14.28 24.75
CA LEU A 206 -20.26 13.89 26.13
C LEU A 206 -19.54 14.76 27.17
N SER A 207 -18.42 15.38 26.78
CA SER A 207 -17.64 16.26 27.65
C SER A 207 -18.19 17.69 27.76
N LYS A 208 -19.19 18.05 26.93
CA LYS A 208 -19.86 19.35 27.04
C LYS A 208 -20.46 19.51 28.44
N PRO A 209 -20.25 20.63 29.16
CA PRO A 209 -20.67 20.77 30.56
C PRO A 209 -22.15 20.43 30.81
N GLU A 210 -23.04 20.89 29.92
CA GLU A 210 -24.47 20.64 29.98
C GLU A 210 -24.84 19.16 29.82
N ILE A 211 -24.08 18.42 29.01
CA ILE A 211 -24.28 16.98 28.80
C ILE A 211 -23.64 16.16 29.92
N TYR A 212 -22.41 16.51 30.29
CA TYR A 212 -21.64 15.84 31.34
C TYR A 212 -22.40 15.84 32.67
N LYS A 213 -22.98 16.99 33.05
CA LYS A 213 -23.78 17.13 34.27
C LYS A 213 -24.99 16.20 34.29
N ILE A 214 -25.61 15.94 33.13
CA ILE A 214 -26.82 15.09 33.01
C ILE A 214 -26.44 13.61 33.02
N LEU A 215 -25.38 13.23 32.30
CA LEU A 215 -25.11 11.82 32.01
C LEU A 215 -24.01 11.18 32.87
N LEU A 216 -23.07 11.98 33.38
CA LEU A 216 -21.85 11.55 34.10
C LEU A 216 -21.12 10.39 33.38
N PRO A 217 -20.56 10.66 32.18
CA PRO A 217 -19.92 9.64 31.35
C PRO A 217 -18.54 9.22 31.89
N GLU A 218 -18.28 7.92 31.86
CA GLU A 218 -16.98 7.30 32.19
C GLU A 218 -16.45 6.50 30.98
N TYR A 219 -15.21 6.72 30.54
CA TYR A 219 -14.60 6.05 29.37
C TYR A 219 -13.84 4.79 29.79
N GLU A 220 -14.07 3.66 29.11
CA GLU A 220 -13.49 2.34 29.42
C GLU A 220 -13.47 1.98 30.93
N PRO A 221 -14.59 2.13 31.67
CA PRO A 221 -14.57 2.19 33.13
C PRO A 221 -14.34 0.84 33.84
N PHE A 222 -14.76 -0.26 33.22
CA PHE A 222 -14.67 -1.59 33.84
C PHE A 222 -14.75 -2.72 32.81
N THR A 223 -14.34 -3.92 33.22
CA THR A 223 -14.53 -5.15 32.44
C THR A 223 -15.81 -5.85 32.87
N LEU A 224 -16.65 -6.25 31.91
CA LEU A 224 -17.81 -7.10 32.14
C LEU A 224 -17.43 -8.56 31.89
N TYR A 225 -17.70 -9.45 32.84
CA TYR A 225 -17.48 -10.89 32.73
C TYR A 225 -18.78 -11.58 32.27
N LEU A 226 -18.98 -11.63 30.95
CA LEU A 226 -20.12 -12.32 30.33
C LEU A 226 -19.74 -13.75 29.96
N ASP A 227 -20.74 -14.60 29.69
CA ASP A 227 -20.55 -16.03 29.45
C ASP A 227 -19.53 -16.37 28.33
N ARG A 228 -19.41 -15.52 27.30
CA ARG A 228 -18.59 -15.81 26.10
C ARG A 228 -17.53 -14.75 25.80
N THR A 229 -17.67 -13.58 26.40
CA THR A 229 -16.81 -12.42 26.12
C THR A 229 -16.55 -11.66 27.41
N LYS A 230 -15.41 -10.98 27.45
CA LYS A 230 -15.03 -10.08 28.54
C LYS A 230 -14.98 -8.64 28.03
N PRO A 231 -16.11 -8.05 27.59
CA PRO A 231 -16.07 -6.74 26.97
C PRO A 231 -15.77 -5.64 27.99
N ILE A 232 -14.95 -4.69 27.56
CA ILE A 232 -14.84 -3.36 28.19
C ILE A 232 -15.85 -2.46 27.44
N PRO A 233 -16.83 -1.86 28.12
CA PRO A 233 -17.70 -0.85 27.53
C PRO A 233 -16.90 0.35 27.04
N ASP A 234 -17.25 0.93 25.89
CA ASP A 234 -16.55 2.14 25.43
C ASP A 234 -16.87 3.31 26.35
N VAL A 235 -18.15 3.53 26.69
CA VAL A 235 -18.57 4.52 27.68
C VAL A 235 -19.68 3.97 28.57
N TYR A 236 -19.68 4.33 29.85
CA TYR A 236 -20.80 4.10 30.77
C TYR A 236 -21.39 5.44 31.22
N LEU A 237 -22.71 5.56 31.13
CA LEU A 237 -23.45 6.72 31.62
C LEU A 237 -23.93 6.45 33.06
N ARG A 238 -23.12 6.81 34.04
CA ARG A 238 -23.31 6.45 35.45
C ARG A 238 -24.67 6.85 35.99
N LYS A 239 -25.18 8.04 35.64
CA LYS A 239 -26.48 8.53 36.11
C LYS A 239 -27.68 7.78 35.53
N LEU A 240 -27.52 7.15 34.37
CA LEU A 240 -28.62 6.51 33.65
C LEU A 240 -28.55 4.99 33.64
N ASN A 241 -27.46 4.40 34.17
CA ASN A 241 -27.19 2.96 34.10
C ASN A 241 -27.24 2.44 32.65
N ILE A 242 -26.62 3.14 31.71
CA ILE A 242 -26.60 2.76 30.28
C ILE A 242 -25.17 2.67 29.78
N ILE A 243 -24.89 1.66 28.96
CA ILE A 243 -23.62 1.52 28.24
C ILE A 243 -23.75 2.09 26.82
N ILE A 244 -22.69 2.73 26.34
CA ILE A 244 -22.53 3.14 24.93
C ILE A 244 -21.42 2.30 24.29
N GLU A 245 -21.71 1.81 23.10
CA GLU A 245 -20.78 1.08 22.24
C GLU A 245 -20.58 1.79 20.91
N ILE A 246 -19.33 2.10 20.58
CA ILE A 246 -18.92 2.90 19.43
C ILE A 246 -18.33 1.98 18.37
N TYR A 247 -19.08 1.75 17.30
CA TYR A 247 -18.72 0.81 16.26
C TYR A 247 -18.13 1.50 15.03
N GLY A 248 -17.01 0.98 14.53
CA GLY A 248 -16.45 1.35 13.23
C GLY A 248 -17.08 0.59 12.05
N GLY A 249 -16.87 1.08 10.82
CA GLY A 249 -17.41 0.47 9.59
C GLY A 249 -16.66 -0.74 9.04
N HIS A 250 -15.68 -1.30 9.75
CA HIS A 250 -14.86 -2.41 9.24
C HIS A 250 -15.57 -3.78 9.42
N PRO A 251 -15.59 -4.69 8.42
CA PRO A 251 -16.30 -5.97 8.52
C PRO A 251 -15.93 -6.85 9.73
N LYS A 252 -14.63 -6.91 10.09
CA LYS A 252 -14.20 -7.62 11.31
C LYS A 252 -14.71 -6.98 12.60
N ALA A 253 -14.90 -5.66 12.63
CA ALA A 253 -15.49 -4.99 13.78
C ALA A 253 -16.99 -5.32 13.88
N TRP A 254 -17.68 -5.44 12.74
CA TRP A 254 -19.08 -5.90 12.69
C TRP A 254 -19.28 -7.31 13.26
N GLN A 255 -18.42 -8.27 12.92
CA GLN A 255 -18.50 -9.62 13.49
C GLN A 255 -18.35 -9.60 15.02
N ARG A 256 -17.40 -8.80 15.55
CA ARG A 256 -17.21 -8.61 17.00
C ARG A 256 -18.44 -7.95 17.64
N LYS A 257 -19.02 -6.94 17.00
CA LYS A 257 -20.27 -6.28 17.39
C LYS A 257 -21.40 -7.27 17.54
N VAL A 258 -21.62 -8.14 16.54
CA VAL A 258 -22.70 -9.13 16.57
C VAL A 258 -22.55 -10.07 17.77
N LYS A 259 -21.34 -10.58 18.03
CA LYS A 259 -21.06 -11.43 19.19
C LYS A 259 -21.31 -10.70 20.51
N LYS A 260 -20.76 -9.48 20.64
CA LYS A 260 -20.89 -8.62 21.84
C LYS A 260 -22.36 -8.27 22.14
N ASN A 261 -23.12 -7.87 21.12
CA ASN A 261 -24.54 -7.55 21.25
C ASN A 261 -25.39 -8.77 21.62
N ARG A 262 -25.04 -9.97 21.13
CA ARG A 262 -25.71 -11.20 21.56
C ARG A 262 -25.54 -11.44 23.05
N ASP A 263 -24.34 -11.25 23.57
CA ASP A 263 -24.05 -11.42 25.00
C ASP A 263 -24.76 -10.35 25.85
N TYR A 264 -24.77 -9.09 25.41
CA TYR A 264 -25.51 -8.02 26.09
C TYR A 264 -27.01 -8.25 26.16
N ARG A 265 -27.62 -8.70 25.06
CA ARG A 265 -29.06 -9.05 25.05
C ARG A 265 -29.36 -10.20 26.01
N LYS A 266 -28.54 -11.25 26.00
CA LYS A 266 -28.70 -12.40 26.92
C LYS A 266 -28.59 -11.97 28.39
N ALA A 267 -27.65 -11.06 28.68
CA ALA A 267 -27.43 -10.53 30.01
C ALA A 267 -28.39 -9.39 30.41
N ARG A 268 -29.33 -9.01 29.54
CA ARG A 268 -30.27 -7.88 29.73
C ARG A 268 -29.54 -6.59 30.11
N ILE A 269 -28.46 -6.28 29.39
CA ILE A 269 -27.67 -5.06 29.59
C ILE A 269 -28.20 -3.95 28.67
N PRO A 270 -28.51 -2.75 29.20
CA PRO A 270 -28.96 -1.60 28.43
C PRO A 270 -27.79 -0.99 27.65
N VAL A 271 -27.83 -1.10 26.32
CA VAL A 271 -26.74 -0.66 25.43
C VAL A 271 -27.27 0.19 24.29
N ILE A 272 -26.66 1.36 24.11
CA ILE A 272 -26.81 2.21 22.93
C ILE A 272 -25.62 1.96 22.01
N SER A 273 -25.89 1.68 20.75
CA SER A 273 -24.86 1.51 19.73
C SER A 273 -24.75 2.79 18.90
N ILE A 274 -23.56 3.35 18.75
CA ILE A 274 -23.29 4.49 17.87
C ILE A 274 -22.40 4.04 16.72
N THR A 275 -22.79 4.40 15.50
CA THR A 275 -22.10 4.11 14.24
C THR A 275 -21.54 5.40 13.63
N PRO A 276 -20.64 5.30 12.63
CA PRO A 276 -20.06 6.50 12.00
C PRO A 276 -21.13 7.40 11.35
N SER A 277 -22.22 6.81 10.86
CA SER A 277 -23.34 7.52 10.26
C SER A 277 -24.30 8.15 11.27
N GLU A 278 -24.10 7.99 12.57
CA GLU A 278 -24.95 8.60 13.61
C GLU A 278 -24.26 9.79 14.28
N THR A 279 -22.94 9.95 14.09
CA THR A 279 -22.17 11.04 14.71
C THR A 279 -22.53 12.44 14.19
N TRP A 280 -23.27 12.56 13.09
CA TRP A 280 -23.76 13.86 12.60
C TRP A 280 -24.87 14.44 13.48
N ASN A 281 -25.54 13.62 14.31
CA ASN A 281 -26.62 14.06 15.19
C ASN A 281 -26.62 13.29 16.53
N LEU A 282 -25.58 13.52 17.33
CA LEU A 282 -25.44 12.87 18.64
C LEU A 282 -26.53 13.29 19.65
N ASP A 283 -27.18 14.44 19.46
CA ASP A 283 -28.35 14.80 20.27
C ASP A 283 -29.47 13.76 20.12
N ARG A 284 -29.84 13.45 18.87
CA ARG A 284 -30.89 12.47 18.57
C ARG A 284 -30.48 11.05 18.93
N TYR A 285 -29.32 10.59 18.46
CA TYR A 285 -28.94 9.17 18.52
C TYR A 285 -28.30 8.76 19.84
N LEU A 286 -27.77 9.71 20.62
CA LEU A 286 -27.17 9.43 21.91
C LEU A 286 -28.01 10.03 23.05
N LEU A 287 -28.16 11.35 23.12
CA LEU A 287 -28.75 12.00 24.30
C LEU A 287 -30.23 11.64 24.47
N ARG A 288 -31.06 11.87 23.45
CA ARG A 288 -32.50 11.56 23.51
C ARG A 288 -32.74 10.07 23.70
N GLU A 289 -31.94 9.24 23.05
CA GLU A 289 -32.04 7.79 23.16
C GLU A 289 -31.65 7.31 24.56
N ALA A 290 -30.63 7.89 25.18
CA ALA A 290 -30.25 7.60 26.56
C ALA A 290 -31.35 7.99 27.55
N ILE A 291 -31.94 9.18 27.39
CA ILE A 291 -33.06 9.63 28.22
C ILE A 291 -34.30 8.74 28.02
N ARG A 292 -34.56 8.28 26.80
CA ARG A 292 -35.65 7.36 26.51
C ARG A 292 -35.42 5.99 27.15
N MET A 293 -34.21 5.44 26.98
CA MET A 293 -33.84 4.12 27.50
C MET A 293 -33.76 4.10 29.03
N SER A 294 -33.35 5.19 29.67
CA SER A 294 -33.26 5.27 31.14
C SER A 294 -34.60 5.10 31.85
N LYS A 295 -35.71 5.37 31.14
CA LYS A 295 -37.07 5.17 31.65
C LYS A 295 -37.49 3.71 31.67
N THR A 296 -36.80 2.83 30.94
CA THR A 296 -37.15 1.40 30.84
C THR A 296 -36.76 0.63 32.10
N PRO A 297 -37.49 -0.45 32.46
CA PRO A 297 -37.09 -1.34 33.55
C PRO A 297 -35.71 -1.95 33.36
N LEU A 298 -35.29 -2.13 32.09
CA LEU A 298 -33.98 -2.65 31.73
C LEU A 298 -32.85 -1.77 32.29
N ALA A 299 -32.93 -0.46 32.08
CA ALA A 299 -31.94 0.49 32.56
C ALA A 299 -32.02 0.70 34.09
N LYS A 300 -33.23 0.85 34.63
CA LYS A 300 -33.44 1.04 36.07
C LYS A 300 -32.89 -0.12 36.92
N ASN A 301 -33.01 -1.35 36.43
CA ASN A 301 -32.59 -2.55 37.15
C ASN A 301 -31.17 -3.00 36.82
N PHE A 302 -30.46 -2.29 35.94
CA PHE A 302 -29.09 -2.64 35.56
C PHE A 302 -28.12 -2.24 36.67
N ASN A 303 -27.43 -3.23 37.25
CA ASN A 303 -26.33 -3.02 38.18
C ASN A 303 -25.04 -3.62 37.56
N PRO A 304 -24.05 -2.79 37.16
CA PRO A 304 -22.82 -3.27 36.54
C PRO A 304 -21.97 -4.14 37.47
N GLU A 305 -22.03 -3.95 38.79
CA GLU A 305 -21.20 -4.67 39.77
C GLU A 305 -21.44 -6.19 39.73
N LYS A 306 -22.67 -6.61 39.40
CA LYS A 306 -23.04 -8.02 39.20
C LYS A 306 -22.25 -8.70 38.08
N PHE A 307 -21.68 -7.91 37.17
CA PHE A 307 -20.92 -8.38 36.02
C PHE A 307 -19.43 -8.07 36.12
N MET A 308 -18.97 -7.35 37.16
CA MET A 308 -17.56 -6.94 37.29
C MET A 308 -16.69 -8.01 37.96
N LYS A 309 -17.29 -9.01 38.60
CA LYS A 309 -16.55 -10.12 39.21
C LYS A 309 -16.49 -11.30 38.23
N PRO A 310 -15.34 -11.98 38.10
CA PRO A 310 -15.28 -13.25 37.38
C PRO A 310 -16.26 -14.22 38.05
N LYS A 311 -17.10 -14.89 37.25
CA LYS A 311 -17.86 -16.03 37.76
C LYS A 311 -16.84 -17.09 38.21
N PRO A 312 -16.98 -17.67 39.41
CA PRO A 312 -16.05 -18.70 39.85
C PRO A 312 -16.00 -19.84 38.83
N ASP A 313 -14.79 -20.26 38.46
CA ASP A 313 -14.52 -21.16 37.33
C ASP A 313 -15.21 -22.53 37.47
N TRP A 314 -15.54 -22.98 38.69
CA TRP A 314 -16.24 -24.25 38.95
C TRP A 314 -17.63 -24.35 38.30
N LEU A 315 -18.31 -23.22 38.03
CA LEU A 315 -19.58 -23.20 37.30
C LEU A 315 -19.42 -23.55 35.81
N HIS A 316 -18.23 -23.33 35.26
CA HIS A 316 -17.91 -23.66 33.87
C HIS A 316 -17.56 -25.15 33.74
N ASP A 317 -16.87 -25.71 34.75
CA ASP A 317 -16.55 -27.14 34.83
C ASP A 317 -17.81 -27.99 35.08
N LEU A 318 -18.72 -27.56 35.96
CA LEU A 318 -20.00 -28.25 36.19
C LEU A 318 -20.88 -28.32 34.95
N ARG A 319 -20.92 -27.25 34.14
CA ARG A 319 -21.69 -27.25 32.89
C ARG A 319 -21.11 -28.17 31.82
N LYS A 320 -19.79 -28.31 31.79
CA LYS A 320 -19.09 -29.23 30.89
C LYS A 320 -19.32 -30.67 31.33
N GLN A 321 -19.20 -30.96 32.63
CA GLN A 321 -19.52 -32.28 33.20
C GLN A 321 -20.99 -32.68 32.92
N VAL A 322 -21.94 -31.76 33.05
CA VAL A 322 -23.37 -32.05 32.77
C VAL A 322 -23.66 -32.23 31.27
N SER A 323 -22.93 -31.56 30.36
CA SER A 323 -23.09 -31.84 28.92
C SER A 323 -22.52 -33.20 28.54
N ASP A 324 -21.37 -33.55 29.10
CA ASP A 324 -20.69 -34.81 28.82
C ASP A 324 -21.51 -36.02 29.34
N ILE A 325 -22.30 -35.85 30.41
CA ILE A 325 -23.24 -36.86 30.94
C ILE A 325 -24.52 -37.01 30.08
N ARG A 326 -24.90 -36.00 29.29
CA ARG A 326 -26.12 -36.06 28.46
C ARG A 326 -25.86 -36.60 27.04
N GLU A 327 -24.60 -36.61 26.62
CA GLU A 327 -24.18 -37.05 25.28
C GLU A 327 -23.51 -38.43 25.28
N GLY A 328 -23.26 -39.02 26.45
CA GLY A 328 -22.88 -40.43 26.64
C GLY A 328 -24.02 -41.20 27.29
#